data_AF-A0A392M6P8-F1
#
_entry.id   AF-A0A392M6P8-F1
#
_cell.length_a   1.000
_cell.length_b   1.000
_cell.length_c   1.000
_cell.angle_alpha   90.00
_cell.angle_beta   90.00
_cell.angle_gamma   90.00
#
_symmetry.space_group_name_H-M   'P 1'
#
loop_
_entity.id
_entity.type
_entity.pdbx_description
1 polymer ?
#
loop_
_entity_poly.entity_id
_entity_poly.type
_entity_poly.pdbx_seq_one_letter_code
_entity_poly.pdbx_strand_id
1 'polypeptide(L)'
;MKDGVEKDLHHHNRNNTPHKRSHHHNHPSKGLFSTRITDCGIPKSLEKPPKLETYNGTGDPDEHVEHIDTILDYHGARGGVKCKLFVLTLKGLAMTRFKSLPDKFIRSWSDLCEQFSSHFTARKHQHKTIASLGGIVQGKEESLCDYIEHFT
;
A
#
# COMPACT_ATOMS: atom_id res chain seq x y z
N MET A 1 -26.16 10.88 -75.25
CA MET A 1 -27.21 11.90 -75.04
C MET A 1 -28.15 11.32 -73.98
N LYS A 2 -28.30 11.86 -72.77
CA LYS A 2 -28.16 13.26 -72.32
C LYS A 2 -27.58 13.34 -70.90
N ASP A 3 -27.08 14.55 -70.64
CA ASP A 3 -26.39 15.07 -69.47
C ASP A 3 -27.29 15.39 -68.26
N GLY A 4 -26.65 15.74 -67.14
CA GLY A 4 -27.23 16.48 -65.99
C GLY A 4 -27.08 15.68 -64.68
N VAL A 5 -25.99 15.79 -63.92
CA VAL A 5 -25.63 16.88 -62.98
C VAL A 5 -26.80 17.30 -62.09
N GLU A 6 -26.85 16.71 -60.89
CA GLU A 6 -27.40 17.39 -59.71
C GLU A 6 -26.40 17.24 -58.56
N LYS A 7 -25.89 18.39 -58.13
CA LYS A 7 -24.98 18.55 -56.99
C LYS A 7 -25.85 19.00 -55.82
N ASP A 8 -25.94 18.20 -54.78
CA ASP A 8 -26.40 18.67 -53.49
C ASP A 8 -25.30 18.61 -52.45
N LEU A 9 -25.22 19.71 -51.72
CA LEU A 9 -24.14 20.16 -50.88
C LEU A 9 -24.53 19.98 -49.40
N HIS A 10 -23.51 19.71 -48.57
CA HIS A 10 -23.50 19.79 -47.09
C HIS A 10 -24.30 18.76 -46.28
N HIS A 11 -23.57 17.89 -45.57
CA HIS A 11 -23.33 18.13 -44.13
C HIS A 11 -22.16 17.30 -43.59
N HIS A 12 -21.18 18.01 -43.04
CA HIS A 12 -20.08 17.47 -42.28
C HIS A 12 -20.61 17.08 -40.90
N ASN A 13 -20.85 15.78 -40.63
CA ASN A 13 -21.12 15.32 -39.27
C ASN A 13 -19.92 14.57 -38.70
N ARG A 14 -19.19 15.35 -37.91
CA ARG A 14 -18.10 15.00 -37.03
C ARG A 14 -18.57 13.90 -36.07
N ASN A 15 -18.16 12.66 -36.30
CA ASN A 15 -18.33 11.56 -35.35
C ASN A 15 -17.55 11.87 -34.07
N ASN A 16 -18.21 12.58 -33.15
CA ASN A 16 -17.73 12.82 -31.81
C ASN A 16 -17.95 11.54 -31.01
N THR A 17 -17.06 10.57 -31.18
CA THR A 17 -16.99 9.43 -30.26
C THR A 17 -16.65 10.02 -28.89
N PRO A 18 -17.44 9.76 -27.84
CA PRO A 18 -17.03 10.17 -26.51
C PRO A 18 -15.73 9.44 -26.24
N HIS A 19 -14.63 10.18 -26.17
CA HIS A 19 -13.43 9.71 -25.51
C HIS A 19 -13.90 9.29 -24.12
N LYS A 20 -14.14 7.98 -23.93
CA LYS A 20 -14.09 7.37 -22.62
C LYS A 20 -12.72 7.76 -22.11
N ARG A 21 -12.67 8.82 -21.32
CA ARG A 21 -11.60 9.12 -20.40
C ARG A 21 -11.54 7.85 -19.57
N SER A 22 -10.66 6.95 -20.01
CA SER A 22 -10.24 5.81 -19.23
C SER A 22 -9.63 6.47 -18.02
N HIS A 23 -10.45 6.65 -16.99
CA HIS A 23 -9.97 6.88 -15.65
C HIS A 23 -9.10 5.67 -15.39
N HIS A 24 -7.80 5.81 -15.67
CA HIS A 24 -6.79 4.91 -15.21
C HIS A 24 -6.90 4.96 -13.70
N HIS A 25 -7.73 4.07 -13.15
CA HIS A 25 -7.56 3.63 -11.79
C HIS A 25 -6.16 3.06 -11.75
N ASN A 26 -5.21 3.89 -11.29
CA ASN A 26 -3.90 3.44 -10.92
C ASN A 26 -4.12 2.39 -9.85
N HIS A 27 -4.08 1.12 -10.26
CA HIS A 27 -4.06 0.01 -9.31
C HIS A 27 -2.87 0.30 -8.39
N PRO A 28 -3.08 0.41 -7.07
CA PRO A 28 -2.09 0.93 -6.12
C PRO A 28 -0.79 0.11 -6.02
N SER A 29 -0.61 -0.91 -6.85
CA SER A 29 0.52 -1.84 -6.89
C SER A 29 1.32 -1.80 -8.20
N LYS A 30 0.96 -0.97 -9.19
CA LYS A 30 1.75 -0.83 -10.43
C LYS A 30 3.11 -0.19 -10.09
N GLY A 31 4.14 -1.00 -9.88
CA GLY A 31 5.52 -0.57 -9.56
C GLY A 31 6.15 -1.25 -8.33
N LEU A 32 5.34 -1.58 -7.32
CA LEU A 32 5.80 -2.12 -6.03
C LEU A 32 6.13 -3.62 -6.08
N PHE A 33 5.41 -4.37 -6.92
CA PHE A 33 5.59 -5.82 -7.08
C PHE A 33 6.37 -6.16 -8.33
N SER A 34 7.17 -7.22 -8.27
CA SER A 34 7.74 -7.82 -9.48
C SER A 34 6.63 -8.27 -10.45
N THR A 35 6.96 -8.39 -11.74
CA THR A 35 6.05 -8.89 -12.78
C THR A 35 5.44 -10.24 -12.38
N ARG A 36 6.25 -11.15 -11.80
CA ARG A 36 5.79 -12.46 -11.30
C ARG A 36 4.64 -12.35 -10.29
N ILE A 37 4.70 -11.40 -9.35
CA ILE A 37 3.60 -11.19 -8.40
C ILE A 37 2.43 -10.48 -9.09
N THR A 38 2.70 -9.48 -9.92
CA THR A 38 1.66 -8.72 -10.65
C THR A 38 0.80 -9.65 -11.52
N ASP A 39 1.41 -10.66 -12.15
CA ASP A 39 0.73 -11.62 -13.04
C ASP A 39 0.06 -12.78 -12.30
N CYS A 40 0.28 -12.95 -10.99
CA CYS A 40 -0.39 -13.98 -10.21
C CYS A 40 -1.90 -13.68 -10.12
N GLY A 41 -2.74 -14.49 -10.77
CA GLY A 41 -4.19 -14.42 -10.59
C GLY A 41 -4.57 -14.70 -9.13
N ILE A 42 -5.48 -13.89 -8.57
CA ILE A 42 -6.12 -14.25 -7.30
C ILE A 42 -7.10 -15.41 -7.60
N PRO A 43 -6.99 -16.57 -6.93
CA PRO A 43 -7.92 -17.67 -7.13
C PRO A 43 -9.37 -17.24 -6.85
N LYS A 44 -10.33 -17.83 -7.58
CA LYS A 44 -11.77 -17.51 -7.40
C LYS A 44 -12.27 -17.70 -5.96
N SER A 45 -11.71 -18.67 -5.24
CA SER A 45 -12.00 -18.91 -3.82
C SER A 45 -11.60 -17.75 -2.89
N LEU A 46 -10.75 -16.83 -3.37
CA LEU A 46 -10.22 -15.67 -2.64
C LEU A 46 -10.62 -14.34 -3.28
N GLU A 47 -11.47 -14.34 -4.31
CA GLU A 47 -12.02 -13.12 -4.92
C GLU A 47 -12.80 -12.27 -3.92
N LYS A 48 -13.39 -12.92 -2.91
CA LYS A 48 -13.83 -12.29 -1.67
C LYS A 48 -12.76 -12.59 -0.64
N PRO A 49 -11.83 -11.65 -0.35
CA PRO A 49 -10.82 -11.87 0.67
C PRO A 49 -11.51 -12.30 1.97
N PRO A 50 -10.89 -13.19 2.77
CA PRO A 50 -11.35 -13.40 4.13
C PRO A 50 -11.42 -12.05 4.87
N LYS A 51 -12.15 -12.01 5.99
CA LYS A 51 -12.14 -10.80 6.83
C LYS A 51 -10.74 -10.63 7.40
N LEU A 52 -9.93 -9.84 6.71
CA LEU A 52 -8.59 -9.47 7.14
C LEU A 52 -8.71 -8.20 7.97
N GLU A 53 -8.09 -8.20 9.14
CA GLU A 53 -8.00 -7.00 9.96
C GLU A 53 -7.20 -5.93 9.20
N THR A 54 -7.61 -4.66 9.37
CA THR A 54 -6.96 -3.54 8.71
C THR A 54 -5.88 -2.92 9.59
N TYR A 55 -4.72 -2.63 9.00
CA TYR A 55 -3.60 -1.98 9.68
C TYR A 55 -3.45 -0.52 9.24
N ASN A 56 -3.49 0.40 10.21
CA ASN A 56 -3.34 1.84 10.00
C ASN A 56 -1.91 2.36 10.26
N GLY A 57 -1.02 1.55 10.83
CA GLY A 57 0.33 1.94 11.22
C GLY A 57 0.56 2.18 12.71
N THR A 58 -0.42 1.93 13.59
CA THR A 58 -0.29 2.19 15.04
C THR A 58 -0.04 0.94 15.88
N GLY A 59 -0.41 -0.25 15.38
CA GLY A 59 -0.16 -1.52 16.06
C GLY A 59 1.25 -2.06 15.78
N ASP A 60 1.59 -3.19 16.40
CA ASP A 60 2.85 -3.86 16.12
C ASP A 60 2.84 -4.47 14.69
N PRO A 61 3.82 -4.11 13.84
CA PRO A 61 3.85 -4.61 12.46
C PRO A 61 4.12 -6.11 12.38
N ASP A 62 4.88 -6.69 13.32
CA ASP A 62 5.22 -8.11 13.30
C ASP A 62 4.01 -8.96 13.70
N GLU A 63 3.27 -8.54 14.73
CA GLU A 63 2.00 -9.17 15.12
C GLU A 63 0.97 -9.12 13.98
N HIS A 64 0.88 -7.98 13.27
CA HIS A 64 -0.01 -7.85 12.11
C HIS A 64 0.39 -8.80 10.98
N VAL A 65 1.69 -8.93 10.69
CA VAL A 65 2.18 -9.88 9.68
C VAL A 65 1.82 -11.32 10.06
N GLU A 66 2.10 -11.74 11.30
CA GLU A 66 1.81 -13.10 11.78
C GLU A 66 0.31 -13.43 11.72
N HIS A 67 -0.54 -12.49 12.15
CA HIS A 67 -1.98 -12.64 12.11
C HIS A 67 -2.50 -12.86 10.68
N ILE A 68 -2.07 -12.00 9.75
CA ILE A 68 -2.47 -12.11 8.35
C ILE A 68 -1.90 -13.38 7.71
N ASP A 69 -0.66 -13.76 8.02
CA ASP A 69 -0.04 -14.97 7.49
C ASP A 69 -0.82 -16.23 7.87
N THR A 70 -1.22 -16.32 9.15
CA THR A 70 -2.02 -17.42 9.69
C THR A 70 -3.36 -17.57 8.97
N ILE A 71 -4.09 -16.46 8.77
CA ILE A 71 -5.38 -16.48 8.04
C ILE A 71 -5.16 -16.93 6.60
N LEU A 72 -4.15 -16.38 5.93
CA LEU A 72 -3.88 -16.67 4.53
C LEU A 72 -3.44 -18.12 4.31
N ASP A 73 -2.67 -18.70 5.24
CA ASP A 73 -2.30 -20.12 5.21
C ASP A 73 -3.49 -21.04 5.42
N TYR A 74 -4.38 -20.71 6.36
CA TYR A 74 -5.64 -21.44 6.56
C TYR A 74 -6.47 -21.47 5.27
N HIS A 75 -6.46 -20.37 4.51
CA HIS A 75 -7.15 -20.26 3.22
C HIS A 75 -6.35 -20.78 2.01
N GLY A 76 -5.17 -21.35 2.23
CA GLY A 76 -4.33 -21.94 1.18
C GLY A 76 -3.70 -20.92 0.21
N ALA A 77 -3.64 -19.64 0.58
CA ALA A 77 -2.98 -18.62 -0.21
C ALA A 77 -1.46 -18.79 -0.16
N ARG A 78 -0.78 -18.57 -1.29
CA ARG A 78 0.68 -18.78 -1.41
C ARG A 78 1.37 -17.66 -2.17
N GLY A 79 2.62 -17.38 -1.79
CA GLY A 79 3.54 -16.51 -2.53
C GLY A 79 2.92 -15.16 -2.90
N GLY A 80 2.87 -14.86 -4.21
CA GLY A 80 2.36 -13.57 -4.71
C GLY A 80 0.89 -13.29 -4.37
N VAL A 81 0.07 -14.33 -4.14
CA VAL A 81 -1.32 -14.14 -3.68
C VAL A 81 -1.34 -13.57 -2.27
N LYS A 82 -0.46 -14.05 -1.37
CA LYS A 82 -0.34 -13.49 -0.02
C LYS A 82 0.05 -12.01 -0.08
N CYS A 83 1.02 -11.66 -0.94
CA CYS A 83 1.43 -10.27 -1.12
C CYS A 83 0.28 -9.36 -1.55
N LYS A 84 -0.53 -9.79 -2.53
CA LYS A 84 -1.68 -9.01 -3.00
C LYS A 84 -2.73 -8.82 -1.90
N LEU A 85 -3.05 -9.88 -1.17
CA LEU A 85 -4.07 -9.84 -0.12
C LEU A 85 -3.61 -9.00 1.08
N PHE A 86 -2.33 -9.08 1.46
CA PHE A 86 -1.79 -8.26 2.54
C PHE A 86 -1.90 -6.77 2.26
N VAL A 87 -1.64 -6.32 1.02
CA VAL A 87 -1.78 -4.89 0.67
C VAL A 87 -3.21 -4.39 0.87
N LEU A 88 -4.23 -5.25 0.76
CA LEU A 88 -5.63 -4.88 1.03
C LEU A 88 -5.90 -4.58 2.51
N THR A 89 -5.03 -5.05 3.41
CA THR A 89 -5.15 -4.80 4.85
C THR A 89 -4.69 -3.40 5.23
N LEU A 90 -3.89 -2.74 4.39
CA LEU A 90 -3.27 -1.47 4.73
C LEU A 90 -4.25 -0.30 4.50
N LYS A 91 -4.38 0.59 5.48
CA LYS A 91 -5.19 1.80 5.38
C LYS A 91 -4.43 3.04 5.86
N GLY A 92 -4.90 4.22 5.44
CA GLY A 92 -4.40 5.50 5.92
C GLY A 92 -2.88 5.64 5.78
N LEU A 93 -2.22 5.99 6.89
CA LEU A 93 -0.78 6.25 6.92
C LEU A 93 0.03 5.01 6.54
N ALA A 94 -0.37 3.80 6.95
CA ALA A 94 0.33 2.57 6.59
C ALA A 94 0.39 2.37 5.07
N MET A 95 -0.72 2.61 4.35
CA MET A 95 -0.74 2.52 2.89
C MET A 95 0.20 3.57 2.25
N THR A 96 0.21 4.80 2.76
CA THR A 96 1.13 5.85 2.27
C THR A 96 2.59 5.47 2.50
N ARG A 97 2.93 4.92 3.67
CA ARG A 97 4.28 4.44 3.99
C ARG A 97 4.68 3.26 3.12
N PHE A 98 3.80 2.29 2.93
CA PHE A 98 4.05 1.14 2.06
C PHE A 98 4.30 1.56 0.60
N LYS A 99 3.58 2.57 0.09
CA LYS A 99 3.81 3.13 -1.25
C LYS A 99 5.13 3.90 -1.38
N SER A 100 5.72 4.35 -0.28
CA SER A 100 7.03 5.02 -0.27
C SER A 100 8.22 4.06 -0.27
N LEU A 101 7.97 2.74 -0.24
CA LEU A 101 9.02 1.75 -0.41
C LEU A 101 9.64 1.89 -1.82
N PRO A 102 10.97 1.73 -1.95
CA PRO A 102 11.62 1.81 -3.26
C PRO A 102 11.08 0.75 -4.22
N ASP A 103 10.85 1.17 -5.47
CA ASP A 103 10.27 0.34 -6.55
C ASP A 103 11.03 -0.99 -6.75
N LYS A 104 10.30 -2.05 -7.10
CA LYS A 104 10.82 -3.38 -7.51
C LYS A 104 11.51 -4.24 -6.43
N PHE A 105 11.35 -3.93 -5.15
CA PHE A 105 11.96 -4.75 -4.08
C PHE A 105 11.18 -5.99 -3.66
N ILE A 106 9.86 -6.03 -3.85
CA ILE A 106 9.05 -7.15 -3.36
C ILE A 106 8.93 -8.22 -4.46
N ARG A 107 9.68 -9.32 -4.32
CA ARG A 107 9.68 -10.47 -5.23
C ARG A 107 9.05 -11.72 -4.60
N SER A 108 8.91 -11.73 -3.29
CA SER A 108 8.32 -12.83 -2.53
C SER A 108 7.47 -12.32 -1.35
N TRP A 109 6.77 -13.24 -0.69
CA TRP A 109 6.10 -12.98 0.58
C TRP A 109 7.11 -12.59 1.67
N SER A 110 8.23 -13.31 1.75
CA SER A 110 9.31 -13.02 2.69
C SER A 110 9.85 -11.60 2.51
N ASP A 111 10.10 -11.17 1.27
CA ASP A 111 10.59 -9.83 0.97
C ASP A 111 9.59 -8.77 1.43
N LEU A 112 8.29 -9.05 1.29
CA LEU A 112 7.25 -8.15 1.75
C LEU A 112 7.28 -8.02 3.27
N CYS A 113 7.31 -9.15 3.99
CA CYS A 113 7.34 -9.18 5.45
C CYS A 113 8.56 -8.42 5.99
N GLU A 114 9.75 -8.73 5.46
CA GLU A 114 10.99 -8.07 5.87
C GLU A 114 10.94 -6.55 5.65
N GLN A 115 10.54 -6.12 4.45
CA GLN A 115 10.45 -4.69 4.12
C GLN A 115 9.38 -3.97 4.96
N PHE A 116 8.25 -4.64 5.21
CA PHE A 116 7.18 -4.09 6.04
C PHE A 116 7.63 -3.95 7.49
N SER A 117 8.10 -5.03 8.12
CA SER A 117 8.58 -5.01 9.50
C SER A 117 9.72 -4.02 9.68
N SER A 118 10.73 -4.03 8.80
CA SER A 118 11.85 -3.09 8.88
C SER A 118 11.40 -1.63 8.81
N HIS A 119 10.55 -1.26 7.84
CA HIS A 119 10.12 0.13 7.67
C HIS A 119 9.20 0.65 8.79
N PHE A 120 8.43 -0.23 9.41
CA PHE A 120 7.49 0.13 10.46
C PHE A 120 8.11 -0.01 11.87
N THR A 121 9.02 -0.96 12.10
CA THR A 121 9.75 -1.15 13.36
C THR A 121 10.93 -0.19 13.50
N ALA A 122 11.67 0.14 12.44
CA ALA A 122 12.80 1.07 12.53
C ALA A 122 12.40 2.46 13.06
N ARG A 123 11.16 2.89 12.82
CA ARG A 123 10.63 4.16 13.35
C ARG A 123 10.23 4.10 14.82
N LYS A 124 9.94 2.92 15.37
CA LYS A 124 9.73 2.71 16.81
C LYS A 124 11.04 2.97 17.57
N HIS A 125 12.19 2.59 16.99
CA HIS A 125 13.52 2.84 17.55
C HIS A 125 14.05 4.26 17.28
N GLN A 126 13.73 4.88 16.15
CA GLN A 126 14.13 6.27 15.85
C GLN A 126 13.43 7.32 16.73
N HIS A 127 12.35 6.97 17.42
CA HIS A 127 11.68 7.89 18.33
C HIS A 127 12.38 8.04 19.69
N LYS A 128 13.47 7.29 19.95
CA LYS A 128 14.27 7.39 21.18
C LYS A 128 15.77 7.24 20.85
N THR A 129 16.38 8.25 20.24
CA THR A 129 17.84 8.27 20.03
C THR A 129 18.53 8.98 21.19
N ILE A 130 19.67 8.49 21.68
CA ILE A 130 20.47 9.11 22.77
C ILE A 130 20.78 10.59 22.49
N ALA A 131 20.90 10.98 21.22
CA ALA A 131 21.08 12.37 20.80
C ALA A 131 19.92 13.31 21.20
N SER A 132 18.68 12.82 21.34
CA SER A 132 17.56 13.61 21.87
C SER A 132 17.54 13.65 23.40
N LEU A 133 18.23 12.74 24.08
CA LEU A 133 18.39 12.72 25.54
C LEU A 133 19.48 13.68 26.03
N GLY A 134 20.49 13.95 25.20
CA GLY A 134 21.66 14.76 25.55
C GLY A 134 21.38 16.24 25.85
N GLY A 135 20.14 16.72 25.65
CA GLY A 135 19.70 18.08 25.98
C GLY A 135 18.63 18.16 27.06
N ILE A 136 18.18 17.04 27.61
CA ILE A 136 17.07 17.01 28.59
C ILE A 136 17.66 16.99 30.00
N VAL A 137 17.81 18.18 30.58
CA VAL A 137 18.27 18.38 31.96
C VAL A 137 17.06 18.70 32.82
N GLN A 138 16.99 18.11 34.01
CA GLN A 138 15.98 18.43 35.02
C GLN A 138 15.93 19.95 35.26
N GLY A 139 14.73 20.53 35.20
CA GLY A 139 14.53 21.96 35.45
C GLY A 139 14.92 22.34 36.88
N LYS A 140 15.40 23.57 37.12
CA LYS A 140 15.78 24.04 38.47
C LYS A 140 14.65 24.01 39.50
N GLU A 141 13.40 23.99 39.03
CA GLU A 141 12.19 23.95 39.86
C GLU A 141 11.40 22.64 39.67
N GLU A 142 11.92 21.70 38.88
CA GLU A 142 11.28 20.41 38.61
C GLU A 142 11.70 19.40 39.66
N SER A 143 10.75 18.67 40.25
CA SER A 143 11.08 17.60 41.18
C SER A 143 11.62 16.38 40.43
N LEU A 144 12.42 15.54 41.11
CA LEU A 144 12.96 14.33 40.50
C LEU A 144 11.86 13.35 40.06
N CYS A 145 10.74 13.31 40.79
CA CYS A 145 9.60 12.46 40.45
C CYS A 145 8.94 12.92 39.15
N ASP A 146 8.69 14.22 39.00
CA ASP A 146 8.08 14.79 37.79
C ASP A 146 8.99 14.59 36.57
N TYR A 147 10.29 14.76 36.75
CA TYR A 147 11.29 14.49 35.70
C TYR A 147 11.26 13.04 35.22
N ILE A 148 11.12 12.07 36.14
CA ILE A 148 11.08 10.65 35.81
C ILE A 148 9.76 10.27 35.11
N GLU A 149 8.62 10.85 35.52
CA GLU A 149 7.31 10.63 34.87
C GLU A 149 7.30 11.01 33.38
N HIS A 150 8.13 11.97 32.96
CA HIS A 150 8.25 12.35 31.55
C HIS A 150 8.85 11.25 30.65
N PHE A 151 9.44 10.19 31.23
CA PHE A 151 10.11 9.11 30.51
C PHE A 151 9.50 7.71 30.68
N THR A 152 8.52 7.56 31.56
CA THR A 152 7.83 6.28 31.86
C THR A 152 6.41 6.28 31.35
#